data_AF-A0A537EI01-F1
#
_entry.id   AF-A0A537EI01-F1
#
_cell.length_a   1.000
_cell.length_b   1.000
_cell.length_c   1.000
_cell.angle_alpha   90.00
_cell.angle_beta   90.00
_cell.angle_gamma   90.00
#
_symmetry.space_group_name_H-M   'P 1'
#
loop_
_entity.id
_entity.type
_entity.pdbx_description
1 polymer ?
#
loop_
_entity_poly.entity_id
_entity_poly.type
_entity_poly.pdbx_seq_one_letter_code
_entity_poly.pdbx_strand_id
1 'polypeptide(L)'
;MTSSLIYNRRLVWTFPLDLGIVLIEMVVLVIVGAGLFFPSFGAPGFLLYLVILFGPFLQQQFSQINKKLRLKADTEASRLVGITTFLGVLEKIDALGMEDVERTKKRRLSRYFSSKPNLRERIQNLGGS
;
A
#
# COMPACT_ATOMS: atom_id res chain seq x y z
N MET A 1 8.55 -17.58 -14.10
CA MET A 1 9.24 -16.26 -14.15
C MET A 1 8.79 -15.37 -15.33
N THR A 2 8.09 -15.91 -16.33
CA THR A 2 7.62 -15.15 -17.51
C THR A 2 6.43 -14.23 -17.22
N SER A 3 5.53 -14.59 -16.30
CA SER A 3 4.33 -13.78 -15.99
C SER A 3 4.63 -12.45 -15.27
N SER A 4 5.68 -12.37 -14.43
CA SER A 4 6.05 -11.12 -13.76
C SER A 4 6.63 -10.09 -14.74
N LEU A 5 7.29 -10.56 -15.80
CA LEU A 5 7.87 -9.72 -16.85
C LEU A 5 6.80 -9.10 -17.76
N ILE A 6 5.75 -9.86 -18.08
CA ILE A 6 4.60 -9.35 -18.86
C ILE A 6 3.76 -8.38 -18.03
N TYR A 7 3.55 -8.66 -16.74
CA TYR A 7 2.85 -7.77 -15.82
C TYR A 7 3.57 -6.42 -15.68
N ASN A 8 4.89 -6.44 -15.49
CA ASN A 8 5.68 -5.22 -15.30
C ASN A 8 5.79 -4.40 -16.61
N ARG A 9 5.86 -5.07 -17.78
CA ARG A 9 5.92 -4.39 -19.09
C ARG A 9 4.58 -3.75 -19.47
N ARG A 10 3.44 -4.32 -19.05
CA ARG A 10 2.12 -3.66 -19.17
C ARG A 10 1.96 -2.50 -18.20
N LEU A 11 2.42 -2.62 -16.96
CA LEU A 11 2.25 -1.60 -15.92
C LEU A 11 2.95 -0.26 -16.26
N VAL A 12 4.10 -0.30 -16.94
CA VAL A 12 4.84 0.91 -17.37
C VAL A 12 4.14 1.64 -18.52
N TRP A 13 3.33 0.95 -19.33
CA TRP A 13 2.60 1.52 -20.46
C TRP A 13 1.12 1.81 -20.15
N THR A 14 0.56 1.17 -19.14
CA THR A 14 -0.70 1.58 -18.53
C THR A 14 -0.38 2.56 -17.40
N PHE A 15 0.18 3.73 -17.71
CA PHE A 15 0.08 4.87 -16.79
C PHE A 15 -1.42 5.19 -16.70
N PRO A 16 -2.12 4.88 -15.59
CA PRO A 16 -3.50 5.31 -15.47
C PRO A 16 -3.48 6.83 -15.52
N LEU A 17 -4.36 7.45 -16.30
CA LEU A 17 -4.47 8.91 -16.44
C LEU A 17 -4.47 9.61 -15.07
N ASP A 18 -5.09 8.96 -14.08
CA ASP A 18 -5.12 9.36 -12.67
C ASP A 18 -3.73 9.63 -12.07
N LEU A 19 -2.72 8.81 -12.38
CA LEU A 19 -1.37 8.96 -11.84
C LEU A 19 -0.64 10.13 -12.51
N GLY A 20 -0.89 10.38 -13.79
CA GLY A 20 -0.38 11.56 -14.49
C GLY A 20 -0.99 12.86 -13.95
N ILE A 21 -2.30 12.87 -13.70
CA ILE A 21 -3.01 14.01 -13.09
C ILE A 21 -2.45 14.31 -11.70
N VAL A 22 -2.30 13.29 -10.84
CA VAL A 22 -1.71 13.46 -9.50
C VAL A 22 -0.29 14.02 -9.57
N LEU A 23 0.51 13.59 -10.55
CA LEU A 23 1.88 14.09 -10.73
C LEU A 23 1.89 15.58 -11.10
N ILE A 24 1.00 16.00 -12.01
CA ILE A 24 0.86 17.40 -12.41
C ILE A 24 0.36 18.26 -11.23
N GLU A 25 -0.68 17.80 -10.52
CA GLU A 25 -1.19 18.49 -9.32
C GLU A 25 -0.11 18.67 -8.25
N MET A 26 0.70 17.63 -8.01
CA MET A 26 1.82 17.71 -7.06
C MET A 26 2.85 18.78 -7.46
N VAL A 27 3.18 18.89 -8.75
CA VAL A 27 4.10 19.93 -9.24
C VAL A 27 3.52 21.33 -9.01
N VAL A 28 2.24 21.52 -9.33
CA VAL A 28 1.54 22.80 -9.11
C VAL A 28 1.52 23.16 -7.62
N LEU A 29 1.18 22.20 -6.75
CA LEU A 29 1.17 22.41 -5.30
C LEU A 29 2.55 22.76 -4.74
N VAL A 30 3.64 22.17 -5.26
CA VAL A 30 5.00 22.53 -4.84
C VAL A 30 5.32 23.98 -5.22
N ILE A 31 5.01 24.40 -6.46
CA ILE A 31 5.28 25.76 -6.94
C ILE A 31 4.48 26.79 -6.14
N VAL A 32 3.19 26.56 -5.96
CA VAL A 32 2.31 27.44 -5.17
C VAL A 32 2.76 27.50 -3.72
N GLY A 33 3.07 26.35 -3.13
CA GLY A 33 3.57 26.27 -1.76
C GLY A 33 4.89 27.01 -1.57
N ALA A 34 5.83 26.92 -2.52
CA ALA A 34 7.07 27.68 -2.49
C ALA A 34 6.80 29.19 -2.49
N GLY A 35 5.88 29.66 -3.35
CA GLY A 35 5.50 31.07 -3.43
C GLY A 35 4.82 31.61 -2.16
N LEU A 36 4.11 30.77 -1.40
CA LEU A 36 3.38 31.20 -0.19
C LEU A 36 4.18 31.02 1.11
N PHE A 37 4.82 29.87 1.28
CA PHE A 37 5.47 29.51 2.54
C PHE A 37 6.91 30.03 2.64
N PHE A 38 7.63 30.11 1.53
CA PHE A 38 9.03 30.56 1.54
C PHE A 38 9.18 32.04 1.94
N PRO A 39 8.34 32.99 1.46
CA PRO A 39 8.44 34.39 1.88
C PRO A 39 8.00 34.60 3.33
N SER A 40 7.03 33.82 3.81
CA SER A 40 6.41 34.01 5.13
C SER A 40 7.20 33.34 6.26
N PHE A 41 7.76 32.15 6.01
CA PHE A 41 8.38 31.30 7.03
C PHE A 41 9.80 30.86 6.67
N GLY A 42 10.34 31.31 5.54
CA GLY A 42 11.66 30.94 5.06
C GLY A 42 11.80 29.45 4.72
N ALA A 43 13.05 29.00 4.64
CA ALA A 43 13.38 27.60 4.36
C ALA A 43 12.76 26.59 5.35
N PRO A 44 12.72 26.84 6.67
CA PRO A 44 12.14 25.88 7.62
C PRO A 44 10.64 25.62 7.39
N GLY A 45 9.85 26.68 7.13
CA GLY A 45 8.43 26.54 6.88
C GLY A 45 8.13 25.84 5.55
N PHE A 46 8.95 26.09 4.52
CA PHE A 46 8.85 25.37 3.26
C PHE A 46 9.20 23.87 3.41
N LEU A 47 10.22 23.52 4.20
CA LEU A 47 10.54 22.13 4.49
C LEU A 47 9.39 21.42 5.22
N LEU A 48 8.78 22.07 6.21
CA LEU A 48 7.60 21.53 6.91
C LEU A 48 6.44 21.30 5.92
N TYR A 49 6.19 22.25 5.03
CA TYR A 49 5.18 22.11 3.98
C TYR A 49 5.43 20.89 3.09
N LEU A 50 6.67 20.68 2.63
CA LEU A 50 7.03 19.50 1.83
C LEU A 50 6.80 18.20 2.61
N VAL A 51 7.12 18.15 3.90
CA VAL A 51 6.85 16.97 4.73
C VAL A 51 5.36 16.68 4.82
N ILE A 52 4.52 17.72 4.97
CA ILE A 52 3.06 17.55 5.02
C ILE A 52 2.50 17.11 3.66
N LEU A 53 3.02 17.66 2.56
CA LEU A 53 2.59 17.35 1.20
C LEU A 53 2.98 15.92 0.79
N PHE A 54 4.25 15.54 0.98
CA PHE A 54 4.78 14.25 0.53
C PHE A 54 4.69 13.14 1.58
N GLY A 55 4.64 13.47 2.88
CA GLY A 55 4.67 12.51 3.98
C GLY A 55 3.61 11.42 3.87
N PRO A 56 2.32 11.74 3.69
CA PRO A 56 1.27 10.73 3.52
C PRO A 56 1.53 9.84 2.30
N PHE A 57 1.96 10.40 1.17
CA PHE A 57 2.26 9.64 -0.04
C PHE A 57 3.41 8.65 0.18
N LEU A 58 4.50 9.10 0.79
CA LEU A 58 5.64 8.25 1.12
C LEU A 58 5.25 7.15 2.11
N GLN A 59 4.53 7.50 3.17
CA GLN A 59 4.02 6.55 4.16
C GLN A 59 3.16 5.47 3.50
N GLN A 60 2.30 5.87 2.56
CA GLN A 60 1.50 4.93 1.79
C GLN A 60 2.37 3.95 1.00
N GLN A 61 3.36 4.46 0.27
CA GLN A 61 4.23 3.62 -0.54
C GLN A 61 5.02 2.62 0.30
N PHE A 62 5.62 3.06 1.41
CA PHE A 62 6.30 2.16 2.34
C PHE A 62 5.36 1.10 2.91
N SER A 63 4.15 1.50 3.29
CA SER A 63 3.14 0.60 3.82
C SER A 63 2.76 -0.49 2.82
N GLN A 64 2.55 -0.11 1.55
CA GLN A 64 2.21 -1.03 0.47
C GLN A 64 3.36 -1.98 0.10
N ILE A 65 4.61 -1.51 0.14
CA ILE A 65 5.80 -2.36 -0.06
C ILE A 65 5.88 -3.42 1.04
N ASN A 66 5.77 -3.00 2.30
CA ASN A 66 5.81 -3.90 3.45
C ASN A 66 4.69 -4.93 3.42
N LYS A 67 3.49 -4.52 2.99
CA LYS A 67 2.36 -5.42 2.80
C LYS A 67 2.63 -6.49 1.74
N LYS A 68 3.23 -6.11 0.59
CA LYS A 68 3.64 -7.07 -0.45
C LYS A 68 4.72 -8.04 0.03
N LEU A 69 5.69 -7.57 0.82
CA LEU A 69 6.72 -8.43 1.40
C LEU A 69 6.12 -9.47 2.36
N ARG A 70 5.16 -9.07 3.19
CA ARG A 70 4.44 -10.00 4.08
C ARG A 70 3.66 -11.06 3.30
N LEU A 71 2.98 -10.68 2.23
CA LEU A 71 2.28 -11.64 1.38
C LEU A 71 3.23 -12.63 0.70
N LYS A 72 4.42 -12.18 0.28
CA LYS A 72 5.46 -13.09 -0.23
C LYS A 72 5.96 -14.05 0.84
N ALA A 73 6.18 -13.56 2.05
CA ALA A 73 6.57 -14.40 3.18
C ALA A 73 5.51 -15.47 3.49
N ASP A 74 4.22 -15.13 3.43
CA ASP A 74 3.14 -16.11 3.56
C ASP A 74 3.21 -17.18 2.45
N THR A 75 3.47 -16.80 1.20
CA THR A 75 3.65 -17.75 0.08
C THR A 75 4.87 -18.66 0.26
N GLU A 76 5.97 -18.14 0.80
CA GLU A 76 7.16 -18.95 1.08
C GLU A 76 6.91 -19.91 2.25
N ALA A 77 6.24 -19.46 3.31
CA ALA A 77 5.85 -20.30 4.43
C ALA A 77 4.86 -21.41 4.00
N SER A 78 3.89 -21.10 3.14
CA SER A 78 2.94 -22.09 2.64
C SER A 78 3.59 -23.14 1.75
N ARG A 79 4.71 -22.83 1.09
CA ARG A 79 5.50 -23.83 0.34
C ARG A 79 6.21 -24.82 1.25
N LEU A 80 6.62 -24.40 2.45
CA LEU A 80 7.27 -25.27 3.43
C LEU A 80 6.27 -26.15 4.19
N VAL A 81 5.11 -25.61 4.57
CA VAL A 81 4.11 -26.29 5.42
C VAL A 81 3.02 -27.01 4.61
N GLY A 82 2.85 -26.64 3.34
CA GLY A 82 1.75 -27.08 2.49
C GLY A 82 0.64 -26.03 2.41
N ILE A 83 0.24 -25.69 1.18
CA ILE A 83 -0.73 -24.62 0.89
C ILE A 83 -2.10 -24.91 1.53
N THR A 84 -2.56 -26.16 1.46
CA THR A 84 -3.85 -26.61 2.00
C THR A 84 -3.91 -26.47 3.52
N THR A 85 -2.86 -26.92 4.21
CA THR A 85 -2.75 -26.80 5.68
C THR A 85 -2.73 -25.34 6.11
N PHE A 86 -1.97 -24.50 5.41
CA PHE A 86 -1.86 -23.08 5.74
C PHE A 86 -3.17 -22.32 5.46
N LEU A 87 -3.83 -22.59 4.33
CA LEU A 87 -5.14 -22.03 4.00
C LEU A 87 -6.19 -22.45 5.02
N GLY A 88 -6.25 -23.73 5.41
CA GLY A 88 -7.21 -24.22 6.39
C GLY A 88 -7.07 -23.53 7.76
N VAL A 89 -5.84 -23.17 8.17
CA VAL A 89 -5.62 -22.38 9.39
C VAL A 89 -6.16 -20.95 9.21
N LEU A 90 -5.89 -20.30 8.09
CA LEU A 90 -6.39 -18.94 7.83
C LEU A 90 -7.93 -18.90 7.75
N GLU A 91 -8.55 -19.87 7.09
CA GLU A 91 -10.01 -19.99 7.01
C GLU A 91 -10.63 -20.25 8.38
N LYS A 92 -10.01 -21.09 9.20
CA LYS A 92 -10.48 -21.33 10.58
C LYS A 92 -10.36 -20.07 11.45
N ILE A 93 -9.32 -19.26 11.25
CA ILE A 93 -9.19 -17.95 11.91
C ILE A 93 -10.27 -16.97 11.43
N ASP A 94 -10.61 -16.95 10.14
CA ASP A 94 -11.71 -16.11 9.61
C ASP A 94 -13.06 -16.53 10.22
N ALA A 95 -13.29 -17.83 10.31
CA ALA A 95 -14.51 -18.43 10.87
C ALA A 95 -14.71 -18.12 12.36
N LEU A 96 -13.63 -17.89 13.12
CA LEU A 96 -13.71 -17.51 14.53
C LEU A 96 -14.25 -16.09 14.75
N GLY A 97 -14.43 -15.28 13.70
CA GLY A 97 -15.18 -14.03 13.77
C GLY A 97 -14.62 -13.02 14.78
N MET A 98 -13.29 -12.93 14.90
CA MET A 98 -12.65 -12.02 15.86
C MET A 98 -13.02 -10.57 15.57
N GLU A 99 -13.61 -9.90 16.56
CA GLU A 99 -14.13 -8.52 16.48
C GLU A 99 -13.07 -7.51 16.01
N ASP A 100 -11.78 -7.75 16.29
CA ASP A 100 -10.66 -6.92 15.84
C ASP A 100 -10.44 -6.93 14.31
N VAL A 101 -10.77 -8.04 13.64
CA VAL A 101 -10.72 -8.15 12.18
C VAL A 101 -11.84 -7.32 11.55
N GLU A 102 -13.01 -7.27 12.18
CA GLU A 102 -14.15 -6.45 11.74
C GLU A 102 -13.94 -4.95 12.00
N ARG A 103 -13.36 -4.59 13.15
CA ARG A 103 -13.03 -3.19 13.47
C ARG A 103 -12.00 -2.61 12.48
N THR A 104 -11.03 -3.42 12.07
CA THR A 104 -10.06 -3.06 11.01
C THR A 104 -10.72 -2.96 9.63
N LYS A 105 -11.78 -3.74 9.37
CA LYS A 105 -12.61 -3.68 8.16
C LYS A 105 -13.54 -2.45 8.11
N LYS A 106 -13.72 -1.70 9.21
CA LYS A 106 -14.57 -0.50 9.24
C LYS A 106 -13.80 0.82 8.98
N ARG A 107 -12.52 0.89 9.35
CA ARG A 107 -11.70 2.11 9.19
C ARG A 107 -11.01 2.15 7.82
N ARG A 108 -11.53 2.97 6.90
CA ARG A 108 -11.06 3.07 5.50
C ARG A 108 -9.67 3.71 5.39
N LEU A 109 -9.42 4.77 6.17
CA LEU A 109 -8.14 5.50 6.19
C LEU A 109 -7.02 4.69 6.84
N SER A 110 -7.25 4.09 8.01
CA SER A 110 -6.23 3.28 8.68
C SER A 110 -5.87 2.03 7.87
N ARG A 111 -6.81 1.51 7.07
CA ARG A 111 -6.54 0.39 6.16
C ARG A 111 -5.67 0.81 4.98
N TYR A 112 -5.89 2.00 4.43
CA TYR A 112 -5.11 2.52 3.31
C TYR A 112 -3.63 2.57 3.69
N PHE A 113 -3.32 3.14 4.86
CA PHE A 113 -1.95 3.24 5.40
C PHE A 113 -1.47 2.00 6.17
N SER A 114 -2.24 0.90 6.24
CA SER A 114 -1.85 -0.31 7.00
C SER A 114 -0.86 -1.16 6.22
N SER A 115 0.29 -1.43 6.85
CA SER A 115 1.32 -2.32 6.30
C SER A 115 0.99 -3.79 6.51
N LYS A 116 -0.05 -4.09 7.30
CA LYS A 116 -0.54 -5.44 7.56
C LYS A 116 -1.60 -5.82 6.53
N PRO A 117 -1.42 -6.93 5.80
CA PRO A 117 -2.46 -7.46 4.92
C PRO A 117 -3.63 -8.01 5.74
N ASN A 118 -4.84 -7.87 5.21
CA ASN A 118 -6.05 -8.44 5.80
C ASN A 118 -6.08 -9.97 5.59
N LEU A 119 -6.77 -10.70 6.47
CA LEU A 119 -6.95 -12.15 6.36
C LEU A 119 -7.47 -12.56 4.98
N ARG A 120 -8.48 -11.85 4.46
CA ARG A 120 -9.03 -12.08 3.10
C ARG A 120 -7.99 -11.88 1.99
N GLU A 121 -7.10 -10.89 2.13
CA GLU A 121 -6.03 -10.65 1.15
C GLU A 121 -4.97 -11.76 1.20
N ARG A 122 -4.68 -12.29 2.40
CA ARG A 122 -3.78 -13.44 2.58
C ARG A 122 -4.37 -14.72 1.98
N ILE A 123 -5.66 -14.98 2.23
CA ILE A 123 -6.39 -16.12 1.65
C ILE A 123 -6.43 -16.01 0.12
N GLN A 124 -6.79 -14.85 -0.44
CA GLN A 124 -6.79 -14.65 -1.89
C GLN A 124 -5.39 -14.81 -2.51
N ASN A 125 -4.35 -14.31 -1.85
CA ASN A 125 -2.98 -14.44 -2.33
C ASN A 125 -2.54 -15.92 -2.42
N LEU A 126 -2.95 -16.75 -1.46
CA LEU A 126 -2.60 -18.17 -1.42
C LEU A 126 -3.54 -19.07 -2.23
N GLY A 127 -4.83 -18.76 -2.30
CA GLY A 127 -5.81 -19.53 -3.08
C GLY A 127 -5.76 -19.26 -4.58
N GLY A 128 -5.09 -18.19 -5.02
CA GLY A 128 -4.84 -17.89 -6.43
C GLY A 128 -3.41 -18.21 -6.92
N SER A 129 -2.55 -18.78 -6.07
CA SER A 129 -1.17 -19.19 -6.40
C SER A 129 -1.09 -20.67 -6.76
#